data_AF-A0A5B6V5V7-F1
#
_entry.id   AF-A0A5B6V5V7-F1
#
_cell.length_a   1.000
_cell.length_b   1.000
_cell.length_c   1.000
_cell.angle_alpha   90.00
_cell.angle_beta   90.00
_cell.angle_gamma   90.00
#
_symmetry.space_group_name_H-M   'P 1'
#
loop_
_entity.id
_entity.type
_entity.pdbx_description
1 polymer ?
#
loop_
_entity_poly.entity_id
_entity_poly.type
_entity_poly.pdbx_seq_one_letter_code
_entity_poly.pdbx_strand_id
1 'polypeptide(L)'
;MFKIVVVVAYIAVTILFLIPVVVVQGLTHLEQLETWLPFLKGVLSLTFVSDLITGYLPSLILQLFLSIVPPIMILFSSMQGSISHSQIEKNACTKLLWFTVWNIFFANVLSGSALSMVNIFLEPKKIPGLLGEVVPAQASFFIAYVVTSGWTSTTSELLRLFPLLYSFVQRLFMGKDDDEDDFEIPSIPYHSEIPRILFFKLLGVTYFFLAPLILPFLLVYCCLGYIIYRNQFLNVYAPKFETGGKFWPIVHNSTIFSLVLMHVIAIGIFGLKKLPLASSLTIPLPILTLVFNAYCRKRFLPIFKAYPTECLIKKDRKDQDDPTMTEFLEKLATAYQDPAMTAARYSRNDDGRSSPLLRGVEV
;
A
#
# COMPACT_ATOMS: atom_id res chain seq x y z
N MET A 1 2.05 -5.07 26.16
CA MET A 1 1.05 -3.97 26.23
C MET A 1 0.98 -3.19 24.91
N PHE A 2 2.07 -2.58 24.43
CA PHE A 2 2.07 -1.76 23.20
C PHE A 2 1.52 -2.42 21.92
N LYS A 3 1.80 -3.71 21.68
CA LYS A 3 1.26 -4.43 20.51
C LYS A 3 -0.28 -4.46 20.51
N ILE A 4 -0.89 -4.65 21.67
CA ILE A 4 -2.36 -4.70 21.81
C ILE A 4 -2.92 -3.28 21.61
N VAL A 5 -2.30 -2.27 22.21
CA VAL A 5 -2.69 -0.86 22.03
C VAL A 5 -2.66 -0.47 20.56
N VAL A 6 -1.62 -0.85 19.82
CA VAL A 6 -1.52 -0.58 18.38
C VAL A 6 -2.61 -1.30 17.59
N VAL A 7 -2.94 -2.55 17.94
CA VAL A 7 -4.03 -3.28 17.27
C VAL A 7 -5.39 -2.61 17.52
N VAL A 8 -5.66 -2.20 18.76
CA VAL A 8 -6.89 -1.46 19.11
C VAL A 8 -6.94 -0.11 18.38
N ALA A 9 -5.85 0.65 18.39
CA ALA A 9 -5.75 1.92 17.67
C ALA A 9 -5.93 1.75 16.15
N TYR A 10 -5.35 0.70 15.57
CA TYR A 10 -5.54 0.35 14.15
C TYR A 10 -7.01 0.04 13.83
N ILE A 11 -7.69 -0.74 14.67
CA ILE A 11 -9.12 -1.04 14.50
C ILE A 11 -9.94 0.24 14.63
N ALA A 12 -9.65 1.07 15.65
CA ALA A 12 -10.33 2.35 15.86
C ALA A 12 -10.16 3.28 14.66
N VAL A 13 -8.95 3.43 14.11
CA VAL A 13 -8.70 4.21 12.89
C VAL A 13 -9.45 3.62 11.70
N THR A 14 -9.48 2.29 11.55
CA THR A 14 -10.20 1.62 10.46
C THR A 14 -11.70 1.94 10.52
N ILE A 15 -12.30 1.94 11.71
CA ILE A 15 -13.72 2.28 11.90
C ILE A 15 -13.95 3.79 11.72
N LEU A 16 -13.08 4.63 12.29
CA LEU A 16 -13.17 6.09 12.17
C LEU A 16 -13.10 6.54 10.71
N PHE A 17 -12.33 5.83 9.89
CA PHE A 17 -12.18 6.13 8.47
C PHE A 17 -13.44 5.84 7.63
N LEU A 18 -14.44 5.15 8.20
CA LEU A 18 -15.76 5.04 7.57
C LEU A 18 -16.49 6.38 7.57
N ILE A 19 -16.23 7.26 8.55
CA ILE A 19 -16.89 8.57 8.66
C ILE A 19 -16.57 9.45 7.44
N PRO A 20 -15.30 9.70 7.06
CA PRO A 20 -14.98 10.42 5.82
C PRO A 20 -15.62 9.81 4.58
N VAL A 21 -15.65 8.48 4.46
CA VAL A 21 -16.27 7.81 3.30
C VAL A 21 -17.77 8.09 3.23
N VAL A 22 -18.48 7.98 4.35
CA VAL A 22 -19.92 8.29 4.43
C VAL A 22 -20.17 9.78 4.17
N VAL A 23 -19.34 10.67 4.72
CA VAL A 23 -19.44 12.12 4.47
C VAL A 23 -19.26 12.45 3.00
N VAL A 24 -18.25 11.84 2.34
CA VAL A 24 -18.01 12.00 0.90
C VAL A 24 -19.18 11.48 0.08
N GLN A 25 -19.72 10.30 0.41
CA GLN A 25 -20.89 9.76 -0.27
C GLN A 25 -22.14 10.63 -0.04
N GLY A 26 -22.34 11.18 1.16
CA GLY A 26 -23.44 12.11 1.46
C GLY A 26 -23.31 13.43 0.71
N LEU A 27 -22.09 13.97 0.59
CA LEU A 27 -21.80 15.20 -0.17
C LEU A 27 -22.05 15.05 -1.67
N THR A 28 -21.89 13.84 -2.23
CA THR A 28 -22.18 13.58 -3.65
C THR A 28 -23.68 13.55 -3.98
N HIS A 29 -24.57 13.49 -2.98
CA HIS A 29 -26.03 13.50 -3.16
C HIS A 29 -26.62 14.85 -2.70
N LEU A 30 -26.87 15.74 -3.67
CA LEU A 30 -27.37 17.12 -3.46
C LEU A 30 -28.57 17.23 -2.51
N GLU A 31 -29.56 16.34 -2.65
CA GLU A 31 -30.79 16.35 -1.84
C GLU A 31 -30.52 16.05 -0.35
N GLN A 32 -29.52 15.22 -0.05
CA GLN A 32 -29.12 14.88 1.32
C GLN A 32 -28.27 15.99 1.95
N LEU A 33 -27.48 16.71 1.14
CA LEU A 33 -26.67 17.84 1.59
C LEU A 33 -27.54 19.03 2.01
N GLU A 34 -28.61 19.29 1.25
CA GLU A 34 -29.55 20.39 1.51
C GLU A 34 -30.38 20.17 2.79
N THR A 35 -30.55 18.90 3.19
CA THR A 35 -31.21 18.50 4.44
C THR A 35 -30.27 18.46 5.64
N TRP A 36 -28.99 18.05 5.47
CA TRP A 36 -28.01 17.98 6.55
C TRP A 36 -27.44 19.35 6.95
N LEU A 37 -27.29 20.30 6.00
CA LEU A 37 -26.67 21.60 6.24
C LEU A 37 -27.54 22.73 5.68
N PRO A 38 -28.62 23.14 6.38
CA PRO A 38 -29.55 24.16 5.89
C PRO A 38 -28.91 25.56 5.70
N PHE A 39 -27.74 25.82 6.30
CA PHE A 39 -26.96 27.05 6.10
C PHE A 39 -26.31 27.14 4.71
N LEU A 40 -26.14 26.03 4.01
CA LEU A 40 -25.56 25.99 2.66
C LEU A 40 -26.56 26.38 1.57
N LYS A 41 -27.88 26.43 1.86
CA LYS A 41 -28.91 26.86 0.88
C LYS A 41 -28.63 28.23 0.25
N GLY A 42 -28.07 29.17 1.02
CA GLY A 42 -27.70 30.49 0.51
C GLY A 42 -26.50 30.47 -0.44
N VAL A 43 -25.50 29.63 -0.16
CA VAL A 43 -24.25 29.50 -0.94
C VAL A 43 -24.42 28.60 -2.16
N LEU A 44 -25.32 27.60 -2.10
CA LEU A 44 -25.65 26.69 -3.21
C LEU A 44 -26.48 27.35 -4.34
N SER A 45 -26.98 28.57 -4.13
CA SER A 45 -27.77 29.31 -5.13
C SER A 45 -26.94 29.74 -6.37
N LEU A 46 -25.61 29.74 -6.25
CA LEU A 46 -24.69 29.96 -7.37
C LEU A 46 -24.34 28.62 -8.02
N THR A 47 -24.80 28.40 -9.26
CA THR A 47 -24.59 27.17 -10.05
C THR A 47 -23.13 26.73 -10.10
N PHE A 48 -22.19 27.66 -10.28
CA PHE A 48 -20.76 27.36 -10.29
C PHE A 48 -20.22 26.84 -8.95
N VAL A 49 -20.71 27.38 -7.84
CA VAL A 49 -20.27 26.99 -6.48
C VAL A 49 -20.90 25.65 -6.09
N SER A 50 -22.14 25.40 -6.50
CA SER A 50 -22.82 24.11 -6.39
C SER A 50 -22.02 23.00 -7.09
N ASP A 51 -21.63 23.20 -8.35
CA ASP A 51 -20.92 22.18 -9.14
C ASP A 51 -19.51 21.91 -8.59
N LEU A 52 -18.83 22.94 -8.08
CA LEU A 52 -17.51 22.79 -7.46
C LEU A 52 -17.59 22.03 -6.13
N ILE A 53 -18.58 22.34 -5.29
CA ILE A 53 -18.77 21.73 -3.98
C ILE A 53 -19.26 20.29 -4.10
N THR A 54 -20.06 19.95 -5.09
CA THR A 54 -20.61 18.60 -5.26
C THR A 54 -19.71 17.68 -6.07
N GLY A 55 -18.97 18.21 -7.05
CA GLY A 55 -18.07 17.41 -7.89
C GLY A 55 -16.65 17.26 -7.34
N TYR A 56 -16.03 18.37 -6.91
CA TYR A 56 -14.59 18.42 -6.65
C TYR A 56 -14.23 18.28 -5.17
N LEU A 57 -14.98 18.95 -4.30
CA LEU A 57 -14.72 18.95 -2.85
C LEU A 57 -14.74 17.55 -2.21
N PRO A 58 -15.68 16.63 -2.52
CA PRO A 58 -15.72 15.31 -1.91
C PRO A 58 -14.51 14.47 -2.33
N SER A 59 -14.10 14.61 -3.60
CA SER A 59 -12.91 13.95 -4.15
C SER A 59 -11.63 14.44 -3.47
N LEU A 60 -11.49 15.75 -3.25
CA LEU A 60 -10.32 16.33 -2.60
C LEU A 60 -10.23 15.95 -1.11
N ILE A 61 -11.36 15.97 -0.39
CA ILE A 61 -11.43 15.52 1.01
C ILE A 61 -11.00 14.05 1.10
N LEU A 62 -11.56 13.18 0.26
CA LEU A 62 -11.21 11.76 0.26
C LEU A 62 -9.72 11.54 -0.05
N GLN A 63 -9.18 12.26 -1.02
CA GLN A 63 -7.77 12.16 -1.39
C GLN A 63 -6.85 12.60 -0.24
N LEU A 64 -7.21 13.67 0.47
CA LEU A 64 -6.46 14.14 1.64
C LEU A 64 -6.46 13.08 2.75
N PHE A 65 -7.62 12.52 3.09
CA PHE A 65 -7.73 11.46 4.09
C PHE A 65 -6.93 10.22 3.68
N LEU A 66 -7.00 9.79 2.42
CA LEU A 66 -6.27 8.61 1.91
C LEU A 66 -4.75 8.83 1.91
N SER A 67 -4.28 10.06 1.68
CA SER A 67 -2.86 10.41 1.71
C SER A 67 -2.24 10.26 3.12
N ILE A 68 -3.04 10.47 4.16
CA ILE A 68 -2.60 10.38 5.56
C ILE A 68 -2.47 8.92 6.04
N VAL A 69 -3.10 7.96 5.37
CA VAL A 69 -3.17 6.55 5.83
C VAL A 69 -1.79 5.87 5.83
N PRO A 70 -0.97 5.88 4.76
CA PRO A 70 0.31 5.16 4.75
C PRO A 70 1.29 5.61 5.85
N PRO A 71 1.48 6.92 6.13
CA PRO A 71 2.27 7.38 7.27
C PRO A 71 1.77 6.86 8.62
N ILE A 72 0.45 6.85 8.86
CA ILE A 72 -0.13 6.31 10.10
C ILE A 72 0.20 4.81 10.24
N MET A 73 0.13 4.05 9.14
CA MET A 73 0.43 2.60 9.16
C MET A 73 1.91 2.32 9.45
N ILE A 74 2.82 3.19 9.00
CA ILE A 74 4.23 3.13 9.39
C ILE A 74 4.39 3.45 10.88
N LEU A 75 3.77 4.54 11.36
CA LEU A 75 3.84 4.93 12.77
C LEU A 75 3.39 3.79 13.68
N PHE A 76 2.24 3.19 13.40
CA PHE A 76 1.75 2.01 14.13
C PHE A 76 2.70 0.83 14.05
N SER A 77 3.35 0.60 12.90
CA SER A 77 4.31 -0.50 12.75
C SER A 77 5.64 -0.25 13.46
N SER A 78 6.04 1.01 13.60
CA SER A 78 7.20 1.45 14.36
C SER A 78 6.95 1.31 15.87
N MET A 79 5.80 1.79 16.36
CA MET A 79 5.37 1.67 17.76
C MET A 79 5.24 0.22 18.26
N GLN A 80 5.15 -0.77 17.35
CA GLN A 80 5.18 -2.19 17.72
C GLN A 80 6.55 -2.68 18.18
N GLY A 81 7.61 -1.87 18.06
CA GLY A 81 8.96 -2.20 18.48
C GLY A 81 9.66 -3.17 17.53
N SER A 82 9.49 -3.00 16.22
CA SER A 82 10.21 -3.82 15.24
C SER A 82 11.64 -3.29 15.11
N ILE A 83 12.63 -4.18 15.23
CA ILE A 83 14.06 -3.81 15.27
C ILE A 83 14.57 -3.29 13.91
N SER A 84 14.10 -3.88 12.80
CA SER A 84 14.57 -3.57 11.45
C SER A 84 13.53 -2.78 10.64
N HIS A 85 13.99 -1.81 9.84
CA HIS A 85 13.15 -1.04 8.90
C HIS A 85 12.36 -1.93 7.93
N SER A 86 12.98 -2.98 7.38
CA SER A 86 12.31 -3.92 6.47
C SER A 86 11.11 -4.62 7.12
N GLN A 87 11.19 -4.93 8.42
CA GLN A 87 10.09 -5.52 9.18
C GLN A 87 8.98 -4.49 9.49
N ILE A 88 9.34 -3.24 9.78
CA ILE A 88 8.38 -2.14 9.93
C ILE A 88 7.58 -1.97 8.64
N GLU A 89 8.25 -1.86 7.50
CA GLU A 89 7.59 -1.70 6.20
C GLU A 89 6.73 -2.91 5.83
N LYS A 90 7.20 -4.13 6.10
CA LYS A 90 6.40 -5.35 5.87
C LYS A 90 5.13 -5.38 6.71
N ASN A 91 5.22 -4.97 7.97
CA ASN A 91 4.08 -4.89 8.87
C ASN A 91 3.12 -3.76 8.45
N ALA A 92 3.65 -2.62 8.01
CA ALA A 92 2.86 -1.50 7.50
C ALA A 92 2.13 -1.88 6.20
N CYS A 93 2.82 -2.55 5.27
CA CYS A 93 2.27 -3.12 4.05
C CYS A 93 1.05 -4.01 4.34
N THR A 94 1.18 -4.93 5.31
CA THR A 94 0.09 -5.85 5.66
C THR A 94 -1.10 -5.09 6.26
N LYS A 95 -0.87 -4.12 7.15
CA LYS A 95 -1.93 -3.29 7.74
C LYS A 95 -2.63 -2.45 6.68
N LEU A 96 -1.87 -1.80 5.80
CA LEU A 96 -2.41 -0.96 4.73
C LEU A 96 -3.26 -1.79 3.76
N LEU A 97 -2.79 -2.98 3.37
CA LEU A 97 -3.57 -3.89 2.52
C LEU A 97 -4.95 -4.20 3.10
N TRP A 98 -5.00 -4.64 4.36
CA TRP A 98 -6.27 -4.97 5.00
C TRP A 98 -7.15 -3.74 5.24
N PHE A 99 -6.54 -2.60 5.56
CA PHE A 99 -7.25 -1.34 5.68
C PHE A 99 -7.91 -0.94 4.35
N THR A 100 -7.18 -1.00 3.23
CA THR A 100 -7.69 -0.68 1.89
C THR A 100 -8.79 -1.65 1.48
N VAL A 101 -8.64 -2.94 1.74
CA VAL A 101 -9.70 -3.93 1.48
C VAL A 101 -10.96 -3.63 2.29
N TRP A 102 -10.85 -3.32 3.58
CA TRP A 102 -12.02 -3.01 4.40
C TRP A 102 -12.67 -1.68 4.04
N ASN A 103 -11.89 -0.60 3.93
CA ASN A 103 -12.42 0.75 3.72
C ASN A 103 -12.77 1.06 2.28
N ILE A 104 -12.00 0.57 1.30
CA ILE A 104 -12.24 0.91 -0.11
C ILE A 104 -13.14 -0.14 -0.77
N PHE A 105 -12.95 -1.43 -0.51
CA PHE A 105 -13.80 -2.46 -1.10
C PHE A 105 -15.07 -2.69 -0.27
N PHE A 106 -14.96 -3.22 0.95
CA PHE A 106 -16.15 -3.61 1.72
C PHE A 106 -17.01 -2.42 2.12
N ALA A 107 -16.43 -1.31 2.58
CA ALA A 107 -17.25 -0.17 2.99
C ALA A 107 -18.03 0.41 1.81
N ASN A 108 -17.44 0.59 0.62
CA ASN A 108 -18.18 1.09 -0.54
C ASN A 108 -19.26 0.10 -1.01
N VAL A 109 -18.95 -1.20 -1.02
CA VAL A 109 -19.92 -2.25 -1.38
C VAL A 109 -21.09 -2.33 -0.39
N LEU A 110 -20.83 -2.13 0.91
CA LEU A 110 -21.85 -2.24 1.96
C LEU A 110 -22.56 -0.91 2.26
N SER A 111 -21.96 0.24 1.93
CA SER A 111 -22.53 1.56 2.25
C SER A 111 -23.82 1.87 1.47
N GLY A 112 -23.97 1.32 0.24
CA GLY A 112 -25.23 1.38 -0.50
C GLY A 112 -26.40 0.66 0.18
N SER A 113 -26.16 0.06 1.35
CA SER A 113 -27.05 -0.84 2.05
C SER A 113 -26.76 -0.72 3.57
N ALA A 114 -26.81 0.49 4.14
CA ALA A 114 -26.43 0.77 5.54
C ALA A 114 -27.13 -0.15 6.58
N LEU A 115 -28.38 -0.57 6.33
CA LEU A 115 -29.10 -1.56 7.14
C LEU A 115 -28.51 -2.98 7.02
N SER A 116 -27.89 -3.29 5.89
CA SER A 116 -27.29 -4.58 5.56
C SER A 116 -25.97 -4.80 6.30
N MET A 117 -25.25 -3.73 6.66
CA MET A 117 -24.04 -3.82 7.49
C MET A 117 -24.33 -4.37 8.89
N VAL A 118 -25.45 -3.98 9.49
CA VAL A 118 -25.93 -4.48 10.78
C VAL A 118 -26.44 -5.92 10.65
N ASN A 119 -27.13 -6.25 9.56
CA ASN A 119 -27.65 -7.60 9.31
C ASN A 119 -26.54 -8.65 9.05
N ILE A 120 -25.35 -8.26 8.58
CA ILE A 120 -24.20 -9.18 8.44
C ILE A 120 -23.74 -9.71 9.81
N PHE A 121 -23.73 -8.85 10.83
CA PHE A 121 -23.36 -9.25 12.19
C PHE A 121 -24.41 -10.15 12.85
N LEU A 122 -25.68 -9.98 12.48
CA LEU A 122 -26.80 -10.74 13.05
C LEU A 122 -26.99 -12.10 12.36
N GLU A 123 -26.74 -12.21 11.05
CA GLU A 123 -26.97 -13.43 10.29
C GLU A 123 -25.85 -13.76 9.29
N PRO A 124 -24.76 -14.43 9.73
CA PRO A 124 -23.62 -14.76 8.87
C PRO A 124 -23.98 -15.68 7.70
N LYS A 125 -25.10 -16.42 7.79
CA LYS A 125 -25.59 -17.27 6.70
C LYS A 125 -26.05 -16.49 5.46
N LYS A 126 -26.40 -15.20 5.61
CA LYS A 126 -26.86 -14.34 4.51
C LYS A 126 -25.72 -13.59 3.80
N ILE A 127 -24.48 -13.67 4.30
CA ILE A 127 -23.32 -12.96 3.75
C ILE A 127 -23.12 -13.22 2.25
N PRO A 128 -23.10 -14.47 1.76
CA PRO A 128 -22.90 -14.72 0.33
C PRO A 128 -24.01 -14.09 -0.51
N GLY A 129 -25.28 -14.25 -0.10
CA GLY A 129 -26.43 -13.70 -0.81
C GLY A 129 -26.36 -12.17 -0.91
N LEU A 130 -26.11 -11.48 0.21
CA LEU A 130 -25.97 -10.03 0.22
C LEU A 130 -24.84 -9.56 -0.69
N LEU A 131 -23.64 -10.15 -0.56
CA LEU A 131 -22.50 -9.81 -1.42
C LEU A 131 -22.80 -10.05 -2.90
N GLY A 132 -23.56 -11.08 -3.24
CA GLY A 132 -23.96 -11.37 -4.61
C GLY A 132 -24.88 -10.31 -5.22
N GLU A 133 -25.61 -9.57 -4.40
CA GLU A 133 -26.47 -8.46 -4.85
C GLU A 133 -25.70 -7.14 -4.94
N VAL A 134 -24.95 -6.79 -3.88
CA VAL A 134 -24.34 -5.45 -3.77
C VAL A 134 -23.02 -5.30 -4.53
N VAL A 135 -22.23 -6.38 -4.70
CA VAL A 135 -20.93 -6.31 -5.38
C VAL A 135 -21.09 -5.96 -6.87
N PRO A 136 -21.97 -6.62 -7.65
CA PRO A 136 -22.15 -6.30 -9.06
C PRO A 136 -22.67 -4.88 -9.29
N ALA A 137 -23.52 -4.36 -8.40
CA ALA A 137 -24.07 -3.00 -8.48
C ALA A 137 -22.97 -1.92 -8.44
N GLN A 138 -21.85 -2.19 -7.78
CA GLN A 138 -20.73 -1.24 -7.65
C GLN A 138 -19.65 -1.41 -8.75
N ALA A 139 -19.87 -2.25 -9.77
CA ALA A 139 -18.86 -2.50 -10.80
C ALA A 139 -18.43 -1.23 -11.54
N SER A 140 -19.37 -0.35 -11.92
CA SER A 140 -19.07 0.90 -12.62
C SER A 140 -18.19 1.84 -11.80
N PHE A 141 -18.43 1.91 -10.48
CA PHE A 141 -17.60 2.69 -9.55
C PHE A 141 -16.16 2.17 -9.52
N PHE A 142 -15.96 0.85 -9.40
CA PHE A 142 -14.61 0.29 -9.37
C PHE A 142 -13.88 0.37 -10.72
N ILE A 143 -14.60 0.30 -11.84
CA ILE A 143 -14.00 0.57 -13.16
C ILE A 143 -13.49 2.02 -13.23
N ALA A 144 -14.33 2.98 -12.85
CA ALA A 144 -13.92 4.39 -12.78
C ALA A 144 -12.75 4.58 -11.80
N TYR A 145 -12.77 3.91 -10.64
CA TYR A 145 -11.68 3.95 -9.67
C TYR A 145 -10.35 3.43 -10.25
N VAL A 146 -10.37 2.33 -11.01
CA VAL A 146 -9.16 1.79 -11.68
C VAL A 146 -8.57 2.79 -12.66
N VAL A 147 -9.42 3.45 -13.46
CA VAL A 147 -8.97 4.45 -14.44
C VAL A 147 -8.46 5.69 -13.72
N THR A 148 -9.29 6.30 -12.86
CA THR A 148 -8.99 7.58 -12.21
C THR A 148 -7.87 7.45 -11.19
N SER A 149 -7.89 6.45 -10.30
CA SER A 149 -6.84 6.32 -9.28
C SER A 149 -5.64 5.52 -9.80
N GLY A 150 -5.85 4.44 -10.54
CA GLY A 150 -4.77 3.57 -11.01
C GLY A 150 -3.91 4.24 -12.08
N TRP A 151 -4.51 4.74 -13.16
CA TRP A 151 -3.74 5.33 -14.25
C TRP A 151 -3.12 6.66 -13.83
N THR A 152 -3.90 7.55 -13.20
CA THR A 152 -3.39 8.85 -12.74
C THR A 152 -2.28 8.71 -11.73
N SER A 153 -2.39 7.78 -10.76
CA SER A 153 -1.33 7.56 -9.78
C SER A 153 -0.06 7.01 -10.44
N THR A 154 -0.18 6.09 -11.39
CA THR A 154 1.01 5.52 -12.06
C THR A 154 1.70 6.56 -12.95
N THR A 155 0.93 7.41 -13.63
CA THR A 155 1.48 8.52 -14.42
C THR A 155 2.07 9.62 -13.53
N SER A 156 1.43 9.92 -12.40
CA SER A 156 1.97 10.84 -11.38
C SER A 156 3.30 10.33 -10.81
N GLU A 157 3.45 9.02 -10.68
CA GLU A 157 4.70 8.39 -10.23
C GLU A 157 5.81 8.55 -11.28
N LEU A 158 5.49 8.45 -12.57
CA LEU A 158 6.45 8.73 -13.64
C LEU A 158 6.98 10.16 -13.59
N LEU A 159 6.09 11.13 -13.36
CA LEU A 159 6.45 12.55 -13.24
C LEU A 159 7.11 12.89 -11.90
N ARG A 160 7.02 12.00 -10.91
CA ARG A 160 7.42 12.24 -9.51
C ARG A 160 6.94 13.60 -9.01
N LEU A 161 5.62 13.84 -9.14
CA LEU A 161 5.00 15.13 -8.85
C LEU A 161 5.35 15.67 -7.46
N PHE A 162 5.37 14.82 -6.43
CA PHE A 162 5.66 15.24 -5.06
C PHE A 162 7.12 15.74 -4.88
N PRO A 163 8.17 14.96 -5.21
CA PRO A 163 9.55 15.48 -5.17
C PRO A 163 9.77 16.70 -6.06
N LEU A 164 9.13 16.76 -7.23
CA LEU A 164 9.29 17.88 -8.17
C LEU A 164 8.66 19.17 -7.65
N LEU A 165 7.46 19.08 -7.04
CA LEU A 165 6.83 20.23 -6.39
C LEU A 165 7.62 20.66 -5.16
N TYR A 166 8.10 19.71 -4.34
CA TYR A 166 8.89 20.01 -3.16
C TYR A 166 10.20 20.73 -3.53
N SER A 167 10.95 20.23 -4.51
CA SER A 167 12.19 20.87 -4.96
C SER A 167 11.92 22.24 -5.60
N PHE A 168 10.82 22.39 -6.33
CA PHE A 168 10.42 23.68 -6.90
C PHE A 168 10.08 24.70 -5.81
N VAL A 169 9.31 24.30 -4.79
CA VAL A 169 8.97 25.14 -3.63
C VAL A 169 10.21 25.48 -2.82
N GLN A 170 11.06 24.50 -2.50
CA GLN A 170 12.32 24.72 -1.78
C GLN A 170 13.21 25.71 -2.55
N ARG A 171 13.36 25.54 -3.86
CA ARG A 171 14.13 26.47 -4.71
C ARG A 171 13.54 27.88 -4.74
N LEU A 172 12.22 28.03 -4.62
CA LEU A 172 11.56 29.33 -4.56
C LEU A 172 11.72 30.02 -3.19
N PHE A 173 11.73 29.27 -2.08
CA PHE A 173 11.73 29.84 -0.73
C PHE A 173 13.11 29.86 -0.04
N MET A 174 13.99 28.90 -0.31
CA MET A 174 15.24 28.69 0.44
C MET A 174 16.51 29.13 -0.33
N GLY A 175 16.39 29.55 -1.59
CA GLY A 175 17.56 29.87 -2.41
C GLY A 175 18.30 28.60 -2.85
N LYS A 176 19.40 28.75 -3.59
CA LYS A 176 20.17 27.62 -4.11
C LYS A 176 21.05 27.08 -2.99
N ASP A 177 20.61 26.01 -2.34
CA ASP A 177 21.46 25.23 -1.42
C ASP A 177 22.66 24.69 -2.22
N ASP A 178 23.89 24.98 -1.77
CA ASP A 178 25.17 24.51 -2.34
C ASP A 178 25.48 23.05 -1.93
N ASP A 179 24.57 22.41 -1.20
CA ASP A 179 24.71 21.04 -0.67
C ASP A 179 24.26 19.98 -1.70
N GLU A 180 24.90 19.96 -2.88
CA GLU A 180 24.71 18.88 -3.87
C GLU A 180 25.17 17.50 -3.32
N ASP A 181 26.00 17.49 -2.27
CA ASP A 181 26.58 16.28 -1.67
C ASP A 181 25.63 15.50 -0.73
N ASP A 182 24.54 16.12 -0.26
CA ASP A 182 23.57 15.50 0.68
C ASP A 182 22.29 15.00 -0.01
N PHE A 183 22.31 14.80 -1.33
CA PHE A 183 21.15 14.26 -2.06
C PHE A 183 20.87 12.79 -1.67
N GLU A 184 19.97 12.58 -0.71
CA GLU A 184 19.49 11.25 -0.37
C GLU A 184 18.74 10.62 -1.55
N ILE A 185 19.31 9.53 -2.09
CA ILE A 185 18.68 8.78 -3.16
C ILE A 185 17.35 8.21 -2.64
N PRO A 186 16.23 8.50 -3.34
CA PRO A 186 14.92 8.06 -2.91
C PRO A 186 14.81 6.53 -2.97
N SER A 187 14.07 5.97 -2.02
CA SER A 187 13.71 4.55 -1.99
C SER A 187 12.24 4.36 -2.31
N ILE A 188 11.90 3.21 -2.89
CA ILE A 188 10.50 2.88 -3.16
C ILE A 188 9.75 2.66 -1.84
N PRO A 189 8.57 3.29 -1.67
CA PRO A 189 7.69 3.01 -0.54
C PRO A 189 6.97 1.67 -0.73
N TYR A 190 7.65 0.55 -0.45
CA TYR A 190 7.10 -0.80 -0.59
C TYR A 190 5.79 -0.99 0.20
N HIS A 191 5.70 -0.33 1.35
CA HIS A 191 4.52 -0.36 2.21
C HIS A 191 3.25 0.21 1.58
N SER A 192 3.35 1.09 0.58
CA SER A 192 2.21 1.73 -0.11
C SER A 192 1.93 1.09 -1.47
N GLU A 193 2.97 0.87 -2.27
CA GLU A 193 2.80 0.38 -3.64
C GLU A 193 2.39 -1.10 -3.72
N ILE A 194 2.94 -1.96 -2.86
CA ILE A 194 2.56 -3.39 -2.87
C ILE A 194 1.07 -3.55 -2.54
N PRO A 195 0.52 -2.97 -1.45
CA PRO A 195 -0.92 -3.03 -1.17
C PRO A 195 -1.79 -2.49 -2.30
N ARG A 196 -1.39 -1.40 -2.95
CA ARG A 196 -2.12 -0.81 -4.08
C ARG A 196 -2.25 -1.79 -5.25
N ILE A 197 -1.14 -2.39 -5.68
CA ILE A 197 -1.13 -3.39 -6.76
C ILE A 197 -1.97 -4.61 -6.37
N LEU A 198 -1.84 -5.09 -5.12
CA LEU A 198 -2.61 -6.21 -4.61
C LEU A 198 -4.12 -5.92 -4.56
N PHE A 199 -4.50 -4.69 -4.25
CA PHE A 199 -5.89 -4.25 -4.27
C PHE A 199 -6.49 -4.25 -5.68
N PHE A 200 -5.78 -3.71 -6.68
CA PHE A 200 -6.23 -3.77 -8.07
C PHE A 200 -6.36 -5.21 -8.59
N LYS A 201 -5.43 -6.08 -8.20
CA LYS A 201 -5.55 -7.53 -8.47
C LYS A 201 -6.79 -8.13 -7.79
N LEU A 202 -7.10 -7.74 -6.55
CA LEU A 202 -8.33 -8.18 -5.87
C LEU A 202 -9.58 -7.75 -6.63
N LEU A 203 -9.63 -6.51 -7.12
CA LEU A 203 -10.74 -6.03 -7.95
C LEU A 203 -10.85 -6.86 -9.24
N GLY A 204 -9.75 -7.09 -9.94
CA GLY A 204 -9.74 -7.92 -11.16
C GLY A 204 -10.26 -9.34 -10.91
N VAL A 205 -9.75 -10.01 -9.87
CA VAL A 205 -10.18 -11.37 -9.51
C VAL A 205 -11.63 -11.40 -9.02
N THR A 206 -12.12 -10.35 -8.38
CA THR A 206 -13.51 -10.32 -7.91
C THR A 206 -14.49 -10.06 -9.06
N TYR A 207 -14.13 -9.15 -9.97
CA TYR A 207 -15.04 -8.67 -11.02
C TYR A 207 -14.90 -9.37 -12.38
N PHE A 208 -13.92 -10.26 -12.59
CA PHE A 208 -13.67 -10.87 -13.92
C PHE A 208 -14.91 -11.51 -14.56
N PHE A 209 -15.76 -12.16 -13.75
CA PHE A 209 -16.99 -12.83 -14.21
C PHE A 209 -18.25 -11.99 -14.02
N LEU A 210 -18.17 -10.91 -13.23
CA LEU A 210 -19.28 -9.99 -12.95
C LEU A 210 -19.38 -8.89 -14.01
N ALA A 211 -18.25 -8.24 -14.28
CA ALA A 211 -18.10 -7.14 -15.19
C ALA A 211 -16.75 -7.29 -15.92
N PRO A 212 -16.68 -8.13 -16.97
CA PRO A 212 -15.42 -8.43 -17.69
C PRO A 212 -14.72 -7.19 -18.24
N LEU A 213 -15.47 -6.09 -18.43
CA LEU A 213 -14.95 -4.81 -18.89
C LEU A 213 -13.86 -4.22 -17.98
N ILE A 214 -13.79 -4.61 -16.70
CA ILE A 214 -12.71 -4.17 -15.79
C ILE A 214 -11.33 -4.71 -16.22
N LEU A 215 -11.27 -5.86 -16.88
CA LEU A 215 -10.02 -6.55 -17.20
C LEU A 215 -9.15 -5.77 -18.20
N PRO A 216 -9.67 -5.25 -19.33
CA PRO A 216 -8.90 -4.37 -20.21
C PRO A 216 -8.29 -3.17 -19.48
N PHE A 217 -9.05 -2.49 -18.60
CA PHE A 217 -8.54 -1.32 -17.87
C PHE A 217 -7.42 -1.69 -16.89
N LEU A 218 -7.55 -2.85 -16.22
CA LEU A 218 -6.51 -3.40 -15.36
C LEU A 218 -5.28 -3.87 -16.14
N LEU A 219 -5.46 -4.43 -17.34
CA LEU A 219 -4.36 -4.82 -18.21
C LEU A 219 -3.54 -3.59 -18.61
N VAL A 220 -4.19 -2.51 -19.02
CA VAL A 220 -3.52 -1.23 -19.33
C VAL A 220 -2.78 -0.71 -18.11
N TYR A 221 -3.38 -0.74 -16.92
CA TYR A 221 -2.72 -0.38 -15.67
C TYR A 221 -1.45 -1.23 -15.42
N CYS A 222 -1.53 -2.55 -15.58
CA CYS A 222 -0.38 -3.44 -15.40
C CYS A 222 0.72 -3.17 -16.44
N CYS A 223 0.37 -2.93 -17.70
CA CYS A 223 1.34 -2.61 -18.76
C CYS A 223 2.04 -1.26 -18.49
N LEU A 224 1.27 -0.22 -18.15
CA LEU A 224 1.82 1.09 -17.79
C LEU A 224 2.72 0.98 -16.55
N GLY A 225 2.25 0.29 -15.51
CA GLY A 225 3.03 0.03 -14.30
C GLY A 225 4.33 -0.70 -14.60
N TYR A 226 4.31 -1.74 -15.44
CA TYR A 226 5.52 -2.47 -15.80
C TYR A 226 6.56 -1.58 -16.48
N ILE A 227 6.15 -0.76 -17.46
CA ILE A 227 7.07 0.14 -18.19
C ILE A 227 7.61 1.22 -17.25
N ILE A 228 6.74 1.86 -16.48
CA ILE A 228 7.08 2.99 -15.60
C ILE A 228 7.97 2.52 -14.45
N TYR A 229 7.57 1.50 -13.70
CA TYR A 229 8.38 1.02 -12.57
C TYR A 229 9.70 0.44 -13.05
N ARG A 230 9.76 -0.26 -14.20
CA ARG A 230 11.04 -0.72 -14.77
C ARG A 230 12.00 0.45 -15.03
N ASN A 231 11.50 1.54 -15.61
CA ASN A 231 12.32 2.74 -15.82
C ASN A 231 12.78 3.36 -14.48
N GLN A 232 11.88 3.47 -13.50
CA GLN A 232 12.17 4.04 -12.19
C GLN A 232 13.18 3.19 -11.39
N PHE A 233 13.08 1.86 -11.45
CA PHE A 233 14.02 0.94 -10.82
C PHE A 233 15.43 1.04 -11.41
N LEU A 234 15.57 1.37 -12.69
CA LEU A 234 16.87 1.48 -13.34
C LEU A 234 17.51 2.86 -13.13
N ASN A 235 16.71 3.92 -13.12
CA ASN A 235 17.23 5.29 -13.24
C ASN A 235 17.08 6.16 -11.98
N VAL A 236 16.22 5.79 -11.03
CA VAL A 236 15.83 6.68 -9.93
C VAL A 236 15.96 6.03 -8.56
N TYR A 237 15.48 4.80 -8.41
CA TYR A 237 15.35 4.18 -7.09
C TYR A 237 16.57 3.37 -6.69
N ALA A 238 17.11 3.64 -5.50
CA ALA A 238 18.08 2.78 -4.84
C ALA A 238 17.42 2.02 -3.68
N PRO A 239 17.65 0.69 -3.56
CA PRO A 239 17.11 -0.08 -2.44
C PRO A 239 17.84 0.28 -1.13
N LYS A 240 17.12 0.85 -0.15
CA LYS A 240 17.66 1.10 1.21
C LYS A 240 17.91 -0.18 2.00
N PHE A 241 17.21 -1.27 1.69
CA PHE A 241 17.37 -2.56 2.35
C PHE A 241 17.02 -3.71 1.41
N GLU A 242 17.64 -4.88 1.65
CA GLU A 242 17.33 -6.12 0.94
C GLU A 242 16.42 -7.00 1.81
N THR A 243 15.33 -7.52 1.23
CA THR A 243 14.36 -8.34 1.98
C THR A 243 14.39 -9.83 1.66
N GLY A 244 15.10 -10.25 0.62
CA GLY A 244 15.17 -11.64 0.16
C GLY A 244 13.81 -12.18 -0.27
N GLY A 245 12.93 -11.33 -0.80
CA GLY A 245 11.60 -11.73 -1.25
C GLY A 245 10.59 -12.00 -0.13
N LYS A 246 10.83 -11.53 1.11
CA LYS A 246 9.94 -11.73 2.27
C LYS A 246 8.55 -11.09 2.13
N PHE A 247 8.31 -10.26 1.12
CA PHE A 247 6.99 -9.74 0.74
C PHE A 247 6.15 -10.73 -0.09
N TRP A 248 6.78 -11.72 -0.74
CA TRP A 248 6.06 -12.69 -1.59
C TRP A 248 4.96 -13.47 -0.88
N PRO A 249 5.15 -13.92 0.39
CA PRO A 249 4.05 -14.55 1.13
C PRO A 249 2.84 -13.64 1.33
N ILE A 250 3.02 -12.32 1.44
CA ILE A 250 1.91 -11.36 1.53
C ILE A 250 1.15 -11.33 0.20
N VAL A 251 1.88 -11.23 -0.90
CA VAL A 251 1.32 -11.25 -2.27
C VAL A 251 0.51 -12.53 -2.51
N HIS A 252 1.06 -13.69 -2.16
CA HIS A 252 0.40 -15.00 -2.30
C HIS A 252 -0.86 -15.09 -1.42
N ASN A 253 -0.75 -14.79 -0.12
CA ASN A 253 -1.89 -14.84 0.80
C ASN A 253 -3.02 -13.90 0.36
N SER A 254 -2.67 -12.70 -0.15
CA SER A 254 -3.64 -11.77 -0.70
C SER A 254 -4.32 -12.32 -1.96
N THR A 255 -3.59 -12.97 -2.88
CA THR A 255 -4.21 -13.62 -4.06
C THR A 255 -5.20 -14.70 -3.64
N ILE A 256 -4.81 -15.55 -2.69
CA ILE A 256 -5.68 -16.61 -2.18
C ILE A 256 -6.94 -16.01 -1.54
N PHE A 257 -6.78 -14.94 -0.75
CA PHE A 257 -7.92 -14.22 -0.19
C PHE A 257 -8.86 -13.68 -1.29
N SER A 258 -8.32 -13.04 -2.34
CA SER A 258 -9.12 -12.56 -3.47
C SER A 258 -9.87 -13.69 -4.19
N LEU A 259 -9.24 -14.85 -4.37
CA LEU A 259 -9.88 -16.03 -4.96
C LEU A 259 -11.00 -16.55 -4.05
N VAL A 260 -10.76 -16.71 -2.75
CA VAL A 260 -11.80 -17.15 -1.80
C VAL A 260 -12.96 -16.16 -1.77
N LEU A 261 -12.69 -14.86 -1.75
CA LEU A 261 -13.70 -13.81 -1.83
C LEU A 261 -14.54 -13.93 -3.11
N MET A 262 -13.89 -14.11 -4.26
CA MET A 262 -14.56 -14.37 -5.54
C MET A 262 -15.49 -15.58 -5.47
N HIS A 263 -15.02 -16.72 -4.92
CA HIS A 263 -15.86 -17.91 -4.78
C HIS A 263 -17.08 -17.66 -3.88
N VAL A 264 -16.92 -16.93 -2.77
CA VAL A 264 -18.03 -16.58 -1.87
C VAL A 264 -19.07 -15.73 -2.59
N ILE A 265 -18.63 -14.75 -3.38
CA ILE A 265 -19.53 -13.89 -4.17
C ILE A 265 -20.24 -14.70 -5.26
N ALA A 266 -19.53 -15.60 -5.95
CA ALA A 266 -20.09 -16.48 -6.96
C ALA A 266 -21.19 -17.40 -6.39
N ILE A 267 -20.96 -18.02 -5.22
CA ILE A 267 -21.97 -18.80 -4.49
C ILE A 267 -23.19 -17.93 -4.18
N GLY A 268 -22.96 -16.69 -3.73
CA GLY A 268 -24.00 -15.69 -3.50
C GLY A 268 -24.91 -15.47 -4.71
N ILE A 269 -24.31 -15.16 -5.86
CA ILE A 269 -25.02 -14.83 -7.10
C ILE A 269 -25.79 -16.04 -7.63
N PHE A 270 -25.18 -17.22 -7.68
CA PHE A 270 -25.87 -18.42 -8.16
C PHE A 270 -26.98 -18.88 -7.21
N GLY A 271 -26.81 -18.64 -5.91
CA GLY A 271 -27.86 -18.82 -4.91
C GLY A 271 -29.06 -17.90 -5.16
N LEU A 272 -28.83 -16.61 -5.41
CA LEU A 272 -29.88 -15.64 -5.72
C LEU A 272 -30.62 -15.98 -7.03
N LYS A 273 -29.88 -16.41 -8.07
CA LYS A 273 -30.46 -16.76 -9.38
C LYS A 273 -31.19 -18.10 -9.40
N LYS A 274 -31.35 -18.78 -8.27
CA LYS A 274 -32.02 -20.09 -8.14
C LYS A 274 -31.50 -21.14 -9.13
N LEU A 275 -30.17 -21.17 -9.36
CA LEU A 275 -29.50 -22.16 -10.18
C LEU A 275 -28.81 -23.20 -9.27
N PRO A 276 -29.53 -24.21 -8.77
CA PRO A 276 -29.01 -25.12 -7.73
C PRO A 276 -27.81 -25.93 -8.21
N LEU A 277 -27.78 -26.29 -9.50
CA LEU A 277 -26.68 -27.05 -10.09
C LEU A 277 -25.37 -26.25 -10.12
N ALA A 278 -25.44 -24.97 -10.49
CA ALA A 278 -24.28 -24.08 -10.54
C ALA A 278 -23.76 -23.73 -9.12
N SER A 279 -24.67 -23.49 -8.18
CA SER A 279 -24.30 -23.22 -6.78
C SER A 279 -23.61 -24.43 -6.14
N SER A 280 -24.17 -25.63 -6.30
CA SER A 280 -23.59 -26.88 -5.80
C SER A 280 -22.17 -27.13 -6.35
N LEU A 281 -21.96 -26.89 -7.65
CA LEU A 281 -20.67 -27.09 -8.30
C LEU A 281 -19.61 -26.05 -7.87
N THR A 282 -20.04 -24.90 -7.35
CA THR A 282 -19.13 -23.82 -6.92
C THR A 282 -18.60 -24.02 -5.49
N ILE A 283 -19.30 -24.78 -4.64
CA ILE A 283 -18.93 -25.01 -3.23
C ILE A 283 -17.58 -25.75 -3.04
N PRO A 284 -17.18 -26.73 -3.87
CA PRO A 284 -15.89 -27.39 -3.75
C PRO A 284 -14.68 -26.47 -4.04
N LEU A 285 -14.83 -25.43 -4.85
CA LEU A 285 -13.73 -24.55 -5.29
C LEU A 285 -13.03 -23.79 -4.14
N PRO A 286 -13.74 -23.14 -3.19
CA PRO A 286 -13.09 -22.50 -2.05
C PRO A 286 -12.36 -23.51 -1.16
N ILE A 287 -12.89 -24.72 -1.00
CA ILE A 287 -12.24 -25.80 -0.24
C ILE A 287 -10.93 -26.18 -0.91
N LEU A 288 -10.96 -26.45 -2.22
CA LEU A 288 -9.77 -26.78 -3.01
C LEU A 288 -8.72 -25.67 -2.94
N THR A 289 -9.14 -24.41 -3.03
CA THR A 289 -8.25 -23.24 -2.93
C THR A 289 -7.58 -23.13 -1.57
N LEU A 290 -8.32 -23.40 -0.48
CA LEU A 290 -7.77 -23.41 0.88
C LEU A 290 -6.82 -24.58 1.12
N VAL A 291 -7.13 -25.77 0.59
CA VAL A 291 -6.24 -26.95 0.65
C VAL A 291 -4.95 -26.67 -0.13
N PHE A 292 -5.05 -26.09 -1.32
CA PHE A 292 -3.89 -25.66 -2.12
C PHE A 292 -3.02 -24.66 -1.34
N ASN A 293 -3.63 -23.67 -0.70
CA ASN A 293 -2.90 -22.71 0.12
C ASN A 293 -2.23 -23.37 1.34
N ALA A 294 -2.90 -24.32 2.01
CA ALA A 294 -2.30 -25.09 3.10
C ALA A 294 -1.08 -25.91 2.61
N TYR A 295 -1.18 -26.53 1.44
CA TYR A 295 -0.07 -27.22 0.79
C TYR A 295 1.08 -26.26 0.49
N CYS A 296 0.81 -25.12 -0.14
CA CYS A 296 1.84 -24.11 -0.46
C CYS A 296 2.52 -23.56 0.79
N ARG A 297 1.75 -23.30 1.86
CA ARG A 297 2.31 -22.86 3.14
C ARG A 297 3.20 -23.92 3.77
N LYS A 298 2.81 -25.19 3.75
CA LYS A 298 3.65 -26.28 4.29
C LYS A 298 4.92 -26.49 3.47
N ARG A 299 4.83 -26.41 2.14
CA ARG A 299 5.93 -26.74 1.21
C ARG A 299 6.91 -25.60 0.95
N PHE A 300 6.43 -24.37 0.80
CA PHE A 300 7.24 -23.24 0.30
C PHE A 300 7.47 -22.13 1.32
N LEU A 301 6.58 -21.93 2.30
CA LEU A 301 6.79 -20.88 3.32
C LEU A 301 8.10 -21.02 4.12
N PRO A 302 8.60 -22.23 4.45
CA PRO A 302 9.88 -22.37 5.15
C PRO A 302 11.06 -21.71 4.43
N ILE A 303 11.07 -21.70 3.10
CA ILE A 303 12.13 -21.12 2.26
C ILE A 303 12.24 -19.60 2.48
N PHE A 304 11.13 -18.92 2.77
CA PHE A 304 11.11 -17.48 3.04
C PHE A 304 11.46 -17.13 4.49
N LYS A 305 11.54 -18.12 5.38
CA LYS A 305 11.85 -17.94 6.81
C LYS A 305 13.31 -18.21 7.13
N ALA A 306 13.90 -19.22 6.51
CA ALA A 306 15.26 -19.65 6.77
C ALA A 306 15.97 -20.06 5.48
N TYR A 307 17.28 -19.83 5.44
CA TYR A 307 18.14 -20.28 4.36
C TYR A 307 18.48 -21.78 4.52
N PRO A 308 18.49 -22.58 3.44
CA PRO A 308 18.91 -23.97 3.51
C PRO A 308 20.39 -24.08 3.91
N THR A 309 20.70 -24.96 4.86
CA THR A 309 22.06 -25.20 5.36
C THR A 309 23.03 -25.59 4.23
N GLU A 310 22.57 -26.36 3.25
CA GLU A 310 23.38 -26.74 2.09
C GLU A 310 23.88 -25.52 1.30
N CYS A 311 23.00 -24.52 1.08
CA CYS A 311 23.38 -23.29 0.39
C CYS A 311 24.40 -22.48 1.19
N LEU A 312 24.26 -22.47 2.53
CA LEU A 312 25.20 -21.80 3.43
C LEU A 312 26.56 -22.48 3.39
N ILE A 313 26.64 -23.80 3.58
CA ILE A 313 27.90 -24.57 3.51
C ILE A 313 28.60 -24.38 2.16
N LYS A 314 27.84 -24.41 1.06
CA LYS A 314 28.39 -24.21 -0.28
C LYS A 314 28.93 -22.78 -0.47
N LYS A 315 28.30 -21.79 0.15
CA LYS A 315 28.77 -20.40 0.12
C LYS A 315 30.02 -20.25 0.99
N ASP A 316 30.00 -20.75 2.23
CA ASP A 316 31.15 -20.70 3.13
C ASP A 316 32.41 -21.34 2.52
N ARG A 317 32.27 -22.48 1.82
CA ARG A 317 33.38 -23.12 1.10
C ARG A 317 33.95 -22.25 -0.03
N LYS A 318 33.10 -21.46 -0.71
CA LYS A 318 33.57 -20.55 -1.76
C LYS A 318 34.26 -19.33 -1.15
N ASP A 319 33.74 -18.83 -0.04
CA ASP A 319 34.28 -17.67 0.65
C ASP A 319 35.66 -17.98 1.28
N GLN A 320 36.00 -19.25 1.53
CA GLN A 320 37.35 -19.68 1.96
C GLN A 320 38.44 -19.43 0.92
N ASP A 321 38.09 -19.54 -0.37
CA ASP A 321 39.03 -19.35 -1.48
C ASP A 321 39.03 -17.89 -1.99
N ASP A 322 38.23 -17.01 -1.38
CA ASP A 322 38.08 -15.61 -1.79
C ASP A 322 39.13 -14.71 -1.10
N PRO A 323 40.05 -14.08 -1.86
CA PRO A 323 41.09 -13.21 -1.29
C PRO A 323 40.54 -11.95 -0.61
N THR A 324 39.28 -11.56 -0.90
CA THR A 324 38.64 -10.36 -0.34
C THR A 324 38.04 -10.60 1.05
N MET A 325 37.97 -11.85 1.51
CA MET A 325 37.30 -12.23 2.75
C MET A 325 37.96 -11.62 4.00
N THR A 326 39.28 -11.45 4.00
CA THR A 326 40.01 -10.84 5.12
C THR A 326 39.60 -9.37 5.33
N GLU A 327 39.48 -8.61 4.25
CA GLU A 327 39.03 -7.20 4.28
C GLU A 327 37.56 -7.11 4.73
N PHE A 328 36.73 -8.04 4.29
CA PHE A 328 35.33 -8.12 4.72
C PHE A 328 35.21 -8.34 6.24
N LEU A 329 36.00 -9.25 6.80
CA LEU A 329 35.99 -9.54 8.25
C LEU A 329 36.44 -8.33 9.09
N GLU A 330 37.40 -7.56 8.60
CA GLU A 330 37.83 -6.31 9.26
C GLU A 330 36.69 -5.27 9.26
N LYS A 331 36.02 -5.09 8.11
CA LYS A 331 34.85 -4.21 8.00
C LYS A 331 33.67 -4.68 8.87
N LEU A 332 33.50 -5.99 9.06
CA LEU A 332 32.41 -6.54 9.87
C LEU A 332 32.52 -6.15 11.34
N ALA A 333 33.74 -5.96 11.86
CA ALA A 333 33.97 -5.60 13.26
C ALA A 333 33.35 -4.25 13.65
N THR A 334 33.23 -3.31 12.71
CA THR A 334 32.66 -1.97 12.93
C THR A 334 31.29 -1.78 12.29
N ALA A 335 30.80 -2.75 11.51
CA ALA A 335 29.58 -2.63 10.71
C ALA A 335 28.29 -2.37 11.50
N TYR A 336 28.21 -2.82 12.76
CA TYR A 336 27.03 -2.66 13.62
C TYR A 336 27.23 -1.64 14.75
N GLN A 337 28.24 -0.79 14.64
CA GLN A 337 28.42 0.33 15.56
C GLN A 337 27.26 1.32 15.41
N ASP A 338 26.86 1.94 16.52
CA ASP A 338 25.80 2.95 16.49
C ASP A 338 26.21 4.08 15.53
N PRO A 339 25.33 4.53 14.61
CA PRO A 339 25.62 5.64 13.72
C PRO A 339 26.12 6.89 14.45
N ALA A 340 25.64 7.17 15.67
CA ALA A 340 26.10 8.28 16.49
C ALA A 340 27.53 8.11 17.03
N MET A 341 28.03 6.88 17.08
CA MET A 341 29.39 6.54 17.50
C MET A 341 30.37 6.46 16.33
N THR A 342 29.87 6.59 15.09
CA THR A 342 30.74 6.65 13.90
C THR A 342 31.39 8.03 13.90
N ALA A 343 32.73 8.09 13.83
CA ALA A 343 33.43 9.37 13.71
C ALA A 343 32.85 10.11 12.51
N ALA A 344 32.18 11.24 12.76
CA ALA A 344 31.66 12.09 11.72
C ALA A 344 32.84 12.38 10.78
N ARG A 345 32.81 11.80 9.58
CA ARG A 345 33.68 12.24 8.51
C ARG A 345 33.18 13.62 8.15
N TYR A 346 33.58 14.62 8.93
CA TYR A 346 33.74 15.95 8.38
C TYR A 346 34.66 15.73 7.19
N SER A 347 34.08 15.79 5.99
CA SER A 347 34.82 16.10 4.79
C SER A 347 35.58 17.37 5.13
N ARG A 348 36.84 17.21 5.53
CA ARG A 348 37.76 18.32 5.64
C ARG A 348 37.91 18.75 4.20
N ASN A 349 37.18 19.79 3.84
CA ASN A 349 37.28 20.42 2.55
C ASN A 349 38.73 20.89 2.45
N ASP A 350 39.59 20.07 1.85
CA ASP A 350 41.01 20.34 1.64
C ASP A 350 41.17 21.21 0.39
N ASP A 351 40.27 22.20 0.26
CA ASP A 351 40.45 23.33 -0.62
C ASP A 351 41.55 24.20 0.01
N GLY A 352 42.75 24.04 -0.52
CA GLY A 352 44.02 24.59 -0.04
C GLY A 352 44.12 26.11 -0.01
N ARG A 353 43.29 26.79 0.78
CA ARG A 353 43.40 28.25 1.04
C ARG A 353 43.21 28.68 2.49
N SER A 354 43.05 27.78 3.45
CA SER A 354 42.98 28.14 4.87
C SER A 354 43.82 27.22 5.77
N SER A 355 45.08 26.99 5.39
CA SER A 355 46.10 26.56 6.36
C SER A 355 46.38 27.71 7.34
N PRO A 356 46.27 27.52 8.67
CA PRO A 356 46.62 28.56 9.63
C PRO A 356 48.12 28.86 9.54
N LEU A 357 48.45 30.15 9.34
CA LEU A 357 49.81 30.68 9.18
C LEU A 357 50.59 30.76 10.50
N LEU A 358 50.57 29.71 11.32
CA LEU A 358 51.41 29.65 12.53
C LEU A 358 52.08 28.28 12.64
N ARG A 359 53.25 28.17 12.01
CA ARG A 359 54.33 27.31 12.50
C ARG A 359 54.81 27.91 13.82
N GLY A 360 54.32 27.37 14.93
CA GLY A 360 54.96 27.53 16.23
C GLY A 360 56.22 26.67 16.24
N VAL A 361 57.36 27.35 16.34
CA VAL A 361 58.70 26.79 16.51
C VAL A 361 58.94 26.48 18.00
N GLU A 362 59.69 25.40 18.25
CA GLU A 362 60.39 24.97 19.49
C GLU A 362 59.53 24.38 20.63
N VAL A 363 59.95 23.29 21.30
CA VAL A 363 61.33 22.81 21.59
C VAL A 363 61.58 21.39 21.13
#